data_AF-A0A9N9VR96-F1
#
_entry.id   AF-A0A9N9VR96-F1
#
_cell.length_a   1.000
_cell.length_b   1.000
_cell.length_c   1.000
_cell.angle_alpha   90.00
_cell.angle_beta   90.00
_cell.angle_gamma   90.00
#
_symmetry.space_group_name_H-M   'P 1'
#
loop_
_entity.id
_entity.type
_entity.pdbx_description
1 polymer ?
#
loop_
_entity_poly.entity_id
_entity_poly.type
_entity_poly.pdbx_seq_one_letter_code
_entity_poly.pdbx_strand_id
1 'polypeptide(L)'
;MTLGYQNKAHHKPLLPDDLATHKSTSESPVQGAVYAMQALSYARIGLGAASLLAPSSICGLFRFLISNETATVVRMFGVRGVALGYLILNADHKTLSGRADLKRMLWANFGCDMADICSIAFAVTNGHMDRLPGTFLTGGAAVCIALALLGVKAIEDVQTMASKDE
;
A
#
# COMPACT_ATOMS: atom_id res chain seq x y z
N MET A 1 -53.60 -38.11 5.79
CA MET A 1 -53.85 -37.65 4.41
C MET A 1 -54.69 -36.40 4.49
N THR A 2 -54.05 -35.22 4.48
CA THR A 2 -54.71 -33.91 4.39
C THR A 2 -53.68 -32.93 3.83
N LEU A 3 -53.84 -32.63 2.54
CA LEU A 3 -53.04 -31.69 1.76
C LEU A 3 -53.50 -30.26 2.07
N GLY A 4 -52.65 -29.47 2.74
CA GLY A 4 -52.85 -28.05 2.96
C GLY A 4 -52.17 -27.23 1.86
N TYR A 5 -52.95 -26.73 0.91
CA TYR A 5 -52.50 -25.86 -0.19
C TYR A 5 -52.46 -24.41 0.32
N GLN A 6 -51.29 -23.89 0.69
CA GLN A 6 -51.13 -22.46 1.00
C GLN A 6 -50.85 -21.65 -0.27
N ASN A 7 -51.88 -20.97 -0.74
CA ASN A 7 -51.81 -19.93 -1.75
C ASN A 7 -51.32 -18.63 -1.09
N LYS A 8 -50.05 -18.26 -1.27
CA LYS A 8 -49.53 -16.94 -0.88
C LYS A 8 -49.56 -16.03 -2.10
N ALA A 9 -50.43 -15.02 -2.04
CA ALA A 9 -50.54 -13.96 -3.02
C ALA A 9 -49.20 -13.24 -3.20
N HIS A 10 -48.68 -13.29 -4.43
CA HIS A 10 -47.55 -12.48 -4.86
C HIS A 10 -47.99 -11.03 -5.01
N HIS A 11 -47.90 -10.24 -3.94
CA HIS A 11 -47.86 -8.79 -4.06
C HIS A 11 -46.48 -8.40 -4.62
N LYS A 12 -46.41 -8.20 -5.94
CA LYS A 12 -45.28 -7.49 -6.53
C LYS A 12 -45.28 -6.06 -5.96
N PRO A 13 -44.19 -5.59 -5.32
CA PRO A 13 -44.08 -4.19 -4.94
C PRO A 13 -44.17 -3.32 -6.21
N LEU A 14 -45.03 -2.31 -6.18
CA LEU A 14 -45.32 -1.41 -7.31
C LEU A 14 -44.28 -0.30 -7.52
N LEU A 15 -43.15 -0.37 -6.81
CA LEU A 15 -42.06 0.57 -6.99
C LEU A 15 -41.09 -0.03 -8.02
N PRO A 16 -40.77 0.67 -9.12
CA PRO A 16 -39.73 0.23 -10.03
C PRO A 16 -38.40 0.18 -9.28
N ASP A 17 -37.73 -0.98 -9.31
CA ASP A 17 -36.39 -1.18 -8.75
C ASP A 17 -35.33 -0.22 -9.35
N ASP A 18 -35.68 0.50 -10.42
CA ASP A 18 -34.82 1.46 -11.11
C ASP A 18 -34.54 2.76 -10.34
N LEU A 19 -35.29 3.09 -9.27
CA LEU A 19 -35.08 4.34 -8.52
C LEU A 19 -34.21 4.19 -7.26
N ALA A 20 -33.85 2.97 -6.85
CA ALA A 20 -32.95 2.74 -5.71
C ALA A 20 -31.45 2.78 -6.09
N THR A 21 -31.13 2.96 -7.37
CA THR A 21 -29.75 2.90 -7.89
C THR A 21 -29.12 4.27 -8.13
N HIS A 22 -29.63 5.33 -7.49
CA HIS A 22 -28.77 6.47 -7.18
C HIS A 22 -28.04 6.20 -5.85
N LYS A 23 -27.22 5.15 -5.85
CA LYS A 23 -26.14 5.00 -4.87
C LYS A 23 -25.20 6.15 -5.16
N SER A 24 -25.40 7.26 -4.45
CA SER A 24 -24.51 8.40 -4.47
C SER A 24 -23.09 7.86 -4.37
N THR A 25 -22.36 7.92 -5.48
CA THR A 25 -20.90 7.81 -5.52
C THR A 25 -20.36 9.04 -4.84
N SER A 26 -20.66 9.20 -3.54
CA SER A 26 -19.70 9.79 -2.65
C SER A 26 -18.50 8.87 -2.78
N GLU A 27 -17.49 9.31 -3.54
CA GLU A 27 -16.17 8.70 -3.53
C GLU A 27 -15.81 8.53 -2.06
N SER A 28 -15.99 7.31 -1.57
CA SER A 28 -15.70 7.01 -0.19
C SER A 28 -14.25 7.41 0.03
N PRO A 29 -13.91 8.18 1.09
CA PRO A 29 -12.54 8.58 1.40
C PRO A 29 -11.55 7.40 1.37
N VAL A 30 -12.07 6.19 1.55
CA VAL A 30 -11.40 4.89 1.48
C VAL A 30 -10.84 4.57 0.10
N GLN A 31 -11.51 4.97 -0.98
CA GLN A 31 -11.14 4.64 -2.34
C GLN A 31 -9.80 5.29 -2.72
N GLY A 32 -9.60 6.56 -2.34
CA GLY A 32 -8.34 7.26 -2.52
C GLY A 32 -7.17 6.58 -1.80
N ALA A 33 -7.39 6.11 -0.57
CA ALA A 33 -6.38 5.39 0.18
C ALA A 33 -6.04 4.01 -0.41
N VAL A 34 -7.04 3.29 -0.93
CA VAL A 34 -6.80 2.03 -1.65
C VAL A 34 -5.94 2.25 -2.89
N TYR A 35 -6.22 3.30 -3.68
CA TYR A 35 -5.36 3.66 -4.81
C TYR A 35 -3.95 4.05 -4.37
N ALA A 36 -3.80 4.80 -3.28
CA ALA A 36 -2.50 5.15 -2.71
C ALA A 36 -1.70 3.90 -2.30
N MET A 37 -2.34 2.93 -1.64
CA MET A 37 -1.70 1.66 -1.25
C MET A 37 -1.32 0.80 -2.46
N GLN A 38 -2.18 0.73 -3.47
CA GLN A 38 -1.87 0.05 -4.73
C GLN A 38 -0.70 0.71 -5.46
N ALA A 39 -0.71 2.04 -5.57
CA ALA A 39 0.37 2.80 -6.19
C ALA A 39 1.69 2.58 -5.44
N LEU A 40 1.68 2.60 -4.10
CA LEU A 40 2.83 2.27 -3.27
C LEU A 40 3.34 0.85 -3.54
N SER A 41 2.43 -0.13 -3.66
CA SER A 41 2.77 -1.53 -3.93
C SER A 41 3.44 -1.71 -5.30
N TYR A 42 2.86 -1.12 -6.35
CA TYR A 42 3.44 -1.17 -7.69
C TYR A 42 4.77 -0.43 -7.77
N ALA A 43 4.90 0.73 -7.12
CA ALA A 43 6.16 1.46 -7.06
C ALA A 43 7.26 0.62 -6.40
N ARG A 44 6.95 -0.10 -5.31
CA ARG A 44 7.88 -1.01 -4.63
C ARG A 44 8.30 -2.18 -5.48
N ILE A 45 7.34 -2.84 -6.13
CA ILE A 45 7.62 -3.97 -7.01
C ILE A 45 8.48 -3.50 -8.20
N GLY A 46 8.10 -2.40 -8.86
CA GLY A 46 8.82 -1.86 -10.00
C GLY A 46 10.24 -1.43 -9.65
N LEU A 47 10.40 -0.62 -8.59
CA LEU A 47 11.72 -0.16 -8.16
C LEU A 47 12.57 -1.31 -7.62
N GLY A 48 11.96 -2.26 -6.91
CA GLY A 48 12.64 -3.44 -6.39
C GLY A 48 13.12 -4.38 -7.50
N ALA A 49 12.28 -4.64 -8.50
CA ALA A 49 12.64 -5.43 -9.67
C ALA A 49 13.74 -4.74 -10.50
N ALA A 50 13.66 -3.42 -10.70
CA ALA A 50 14.71 -2.66 -11.36
C ALA A 50 16.05 -2.75 -10.60
N SER A 51 16.01 -2.64 -9.27
CA SER A 51 17.20 -2.78 -8.41
C SER A 51 17.79 -4.18 -8.41
N LEU A 52 16.96 -5.20 -8.65
CA LEU A 52 17.40 -6.59 -8.79
C LEU A 52 18.12 -6.85 -10.12
N LEU A 53 17.48 -6.43 -11.21
CA LEU A 53 17.91 -6.75 -12.57
C LEU A 53 19.05 -5.84 -13.04
N ALA A 54 18.98 -4.55 -12.71
CA ALA A 54 19.91 -3.54 -13.20
C ALA A 54 20.31 -2.56 -12.07
N PRO A 55 20.99 -3.04 -11.00
CA PRO A 55 21.38 -2.20 -9.87
C PRO A 55 22.28 -1.02 -10.30
N SER A 56 23.18 -1.22 -11.27
CA SER A 56 24.05 -0.15 -11.77
C SER A 56 23.28 0.94 -12.50
N SER A 57 22.27 0.56 -13.30
CA SER A 57 21.43 1.53 -14.01
C SER A 57 20.57 2.33 -13.03
N ILE A 58 19.92 1.68 -12.07
CA ILE A 58 19.05 2.40 -11.12
C ILE A 58 19.86 3.33 -10.22
N CYS A 59 21.02 2.88 -9.72
CA CYS A 59 21.94 3.72 -8.96
C CYS A 59 22.53 4.85 -9.83
N GLY A 60 22.81 4.57 -11.10
CA GLY A 60 23.30 5.55 -12.07
C GLY A 60 22.34 6.72 -12.30
N LEU A 61 21.02 6.51 -12.26
CA LEU A 61 20.03 7.60 -12.32
C LEU A 61 20.23 8.64 -11.20
N PHE A 62 20.71 8.20 -10.04
CA PHE A 62 20.99 9.07 -8.90
C PHE A 62 22.45 9.48 -8.81
N ARG A 63 23.24 9.25 -9.87
CA ARG A 63 24.70 9.47 -9.89
C ARG A 63 25.45 8.67 -8.83
N PHE A 64 24.90 7.52 -8.43
CA PHE A 64 25.59 6.57 -7.56
C PHE A 64 26.39 5.57 -8.38
N LEU A 65 27.71 5.69 -8.33
CA LEU A 65 28.61 4.69 -8.90
C LEU A 65 28.79 3.56 -7.88
N ILE A 66 28.21 2.40 -8.18
CA ILE A 66 28.32 1.22 -7.33
C ILE A 66 29.37 0.26 -7.90
N SER A 67 30.17 -0.33 -7.02
CA SER A 67 31.03 -1.46 -7.37
C SER A 67 30.19 -2.74 -7.49
N ASN A 68 30.72 -3.77 -8.15
CA ASN A 68 30.05 -5.08 -8.25
C ASN A 68 29.75 -5.70 -6.88
N GLU A 69 30.60 -5.45 -5.88
CA GLU A 69 30.42 -5.95 -4.52
C GLU A 69 29.23 -5.27 -3.84
N THR A 70 29.16 -3.95 -3.92
CA THR A 70 28.05 -3.16 -3.35
C THR A 70 26.73 -3.37 -4.09
N ALA A 71 26.76 -3.83 -5.35
CA ALA A 71 25.57 -4.18 -6.11
C ALA A 71 24.75 -5.31 -5.46
N THR A 72 25.39 -6.21 -4.72
CA THR A 72 24.67 -7.27 -3.98
C THR A 72 23.75 -6.70 -2.91
N VAL A 73 24.18 -5.63 -2.22
CA VAL A 73 23.36 -4.94 -1.22
C VAL A 73 22.14 -4.29 -1.89
N VAL A 74 22.33 -3.62 -3.02
CA VAL A 74 21.23 -3.03 -3.81
C VAL A 74 20.21 -4.08 -4.25
N ARG A 75 20.67 -5.28 -4.63
CA ARG A 75 19.78 -6.40 -4.95
C ARG A 75 18.99 -6.87 -3.74
N MET A 76 19.60 -6.95 -2.55
CA MET A 76 18.87 -7.29 -1.32
C MET A 76 17.77 -6.27 -0.99
N PHE A 77 18.06 -4.98 -1.16
CA PHE A 77 17.04 -3.92 -1.09
C PHE A 77 15.91 -4.15 -2.10
N GLY A 78 16.26 -4.57 -3.32
CA GLY A 78 15.31 -4.90 -4.36
C GLY A 78 14.39 -6.08 -4.00
N VAL A 79 14.92 -7.19 -3.50
CA VAL A 79 14.12 -8.34 -3.01
C VAL A 79 13.12 -7.87 -1.95
N ARG A 80 13.60 -7.11 -0.96
CA ARG A 80 12.77 -6.59 0.12
C ARG A 80 11.64 -5.70 -0.42
N GLY A 81 11.94 -4.83 -1.38
CA GLY A 81 10.94 -3.98 -2.05
C GLY A 81 9.87 -4.82 -2.76
N VAL A 82 10.26 -5.81 -3.55
CA VAL A 82 9.32 -6.71 -4.23
C VAL A 82 8.46 -7.48 -3.24
N ALA A 83 9.06 -8.05 -2.19
CA ALA A 83 8.35 -8.82 -1.17
C ALA A 83 7.30 -7.97 -0.43
N LEU A 84 7.68 -6.77 0.05
CA LEU A 84 6.76 -5.88 0.75
C LEU A 84 5.63 -5.39 -0.17
N GLY A 85 5.96 -4.98 -1.40
CA GLY A 85 4.95 -4.55 -2.37
C GLY A 85 3.97 -5.67 -2.73
N TYR A 86 4.47 -6.90 -2.89
CA TYR A 86 3.62 -8.07 -3.13
C TYR A 86 2.70 -8.39 -1.94
N LEU A 87 3.20 -8.30 -0.71
CA LEU A 87 2.39 -8.53 0.49
C LEU A 87 1.26 -7.51 0.60
N ILE A 88 1.55 -6.22 0.40
CA ILE A 88 0.53 -5.16 0.44
C ILE A 88 -0.52 -5.35 -0.67
N LEU A 89 -0.09 -5.73 -1.87
CA LEU A 89 -0.99 -5.93 -3.02
C LEU A 89 -1.97 -7.10 -2.80
N ASN A 90 -1.55 -8.15 -2.11
CA ASN A 90 -2.36 -9.34 -1.86
C ASN A 90 -3.12 -9.30 -0.52
N ALA A 91 -2.96 -8.25 0.27
CA ALA A 91 -3.71 -8.11 1.51
C ALA A 91 -5.20 -7.92 1.20
N ASP A 92 -6.04 -8.78 1.79
CA ASP A 92 -7.48 -8.60 1.72
C ASP A 92 -7.88 -7.39 2.57
N HIS A 93 -8.53 -6.41 1.97
CA HIS A 93 -8.99 -5.19 2.66
C HIS A 93 -10.51 -5.23 2.94
N LYS A 94 -11.20 -6.29 2.49
CA LYS A 94 -12.65 -6.42 2.60
C LYS A 94 -13.05 -6.98 3.97
N THR A 95 -12.22 -7.83 4.56
CA THR A 95 -12.46 -8.45 5.88
C THR A 95 -11.82 -7.64 7.02
N LEU A 96 -12.41 -7.71 8.23
CA LEU A 96 -11.83 -7.09 9.42
C LEU A 96 -10.43 -7.65 9.74
N SER A 97 -10.25 -8.97 9.62
CA SER A 97 -8.95 -9.63 9.80
C SER A 97 -7.94 -9.16 8.76
N GLY A 98 -8.36 -9.07 7.49
CA GLY A 98 -7.49 -8.62 6.42
C GLY A 98 -7.03 -7.17 6.58
N ARG A 99 -7.88 -6.28 7.11
CA ARG A 99 -7.50 -4.91 7.47
C ARG A 99 -6.44 -4.85 8.57
N ALA A 100 -6.52 -5.72 9.57
CA ALA A 100 -5.50 -5.80 10.61
C ALA A 100 -4.15 -6.27 10.04
N ASP A 101 -4.16 -7.24 9.12
CA ASP A 101 -2.94 -7.71 8.45
C ASP A 101 -2.36 -6.65 7.50
N LEU A 102 -3.20 -5.96 6.74
CA LEU A 102 -2.79 -4.82 5.91
C LEU A 102 -2.14 -3.73 6.76
N LYS A 103 -2.73 -3.39 7.92
CA LYS A 103 -2.15 -2.43 8.87
C LYS A 103 -0.77 -2.89 9.36
N ARG A 104 -0.59 -4.17 9.69
CA ARG A 104 0.71 -4.73 10.09
C ARG A 104 1.75 -4.63 8.96
N MET A 105 1.35 -4.92 7.73
CA MET A 105 2.23 -4.80 6.56
C MET A 105 2.64 -3.36 6.28
N LEU A 106 1.72 -2.40 6.38
CA LEU A 106 2.02 -0.97 6.25
C LEU A 106 2.98 -0.48 7.34
N TRP A 107 2.81 -0.95 8.59
CA TRP A 107 3.74 -0.64 9.69
C TRP A 107 5.13 -1.26 9.47
N ALA A 108 5.20 -2.50 8.99
CA ALA A 108 6.47 -3.12 8.63
C ALA A 108 7.17 -2.33 7.52
N ASN A 109 6.43 -1.91 6.50
CA ASN A 109 6.93 -1.07 5.42
C ASN A 109 7.46 0.28 5.93
N PHE A 110 6.70 0.97 6.79
CA PHE A 110 7.12 2.21 7.44
C PHE A 110 8.41 2.03 8.24
N GLY A 111 8.52 0.95 9.03
CA GLY A 111 9.72 0.64 9.80
C GLY A 111 10.95 0.44 8.91
N CYS A 112 10.80 -0.26 7.78
CA CYS A 112 11.88 -0.40 6.81
C CYS A 112 12.31 0.95 6.23
N ASP A 113 11.38 1.82 5.84
CA ASP A 113 11.72 3.13 5.27
C ASP A 113 12.39 4.05 6.28
N MET A 114 11.98 4.00 7.54
CA MET A 114 12.65 4.74 8.62
C MET A 114 14.08 4.26 8.83
N ALA A 115 14.30 2.94 8.85
CA ALA A 115 15.65 2.38 8.94
C ALA A 115 16.53 2.82 7.76
N ASP A 116 15.96 2.84 6.54
CA ASP A 116 16.67 3.30 5.35
C ASP A 116 17.04 4.79 5.45
N ILE A 117 16.11 5.66 5.86
CA ILE A 117 16.36 7.09 6.05
C ILE A 117 17.45 7.32 7.11
N CYS A 118 17.39 6.61 8.24
CA CYS A 118 18.41 6.70 9.28
C CYS A 118 19.79 6.26 8.76
N SER A 119 19.84 5.19 7.97
CA SER A 119 21.07 4.70 7.34
C SER A 119 21.65 5.71 6.34
N ILE A 120 20.79 6.28 5.49
CA ILE A 120 21.15 7.34 4.54
C ILE A 120 21.68 8.58 5.27
N ALA A 121 20.97 9.04 6.31
CA ALA A 121 21.38 10.18 7.11
C ALA A 121 22.74 9.94 7.79
N PHE A 122 22.96 8.75 8.34
CA PHE A 122 24.25 8.36 8.89
C PHE A 122 25.36 8.37 7.82
N ALA A 123 25.11 7.84 6.62
CA ALA A 123 26.10 7.85 5.54
C ALA A 123 26.43 9.28 5.05
N VAL A 124 25.43 10.17 4.94
CA VAL A 124 25.63 11.57 4.54
C VAL A 124 26.40 12.35 5.61
N THR A 125 26.04 12.18 6.89
CA THR A 125 26.68 12.92 7.99
C THR A 125 28.14 12.53 8.20
N ASN A 126 28.52 11.28 7.92
CA ASN A 126 29.91 10.82 7.96
C ASN A 126 30.69 11.05 6.65
N GLY A 127 30.07 11.66 5.62
CA GLY A 127 30.74 11.91 4.34
C GLY A 127 30.96 10.68 3.47
N HIS A 128 30.30 9.56 3.77
CA HIS A 128 30.32 8.34 2.93
C HIS A 128 29.39 8.45 1.71
N MET A 129 28.51 9.45 1.67
CA MET A 129 27.55 9.66 0.59
C MET A 129 27.33 11.16 0.34
N ASP A 130 27.28 11.53 -0.94
CA ASP A 130 26.96 12.89 -1.35
C ASP A 130 25.54 13.31 -0.95
N ARG A 131 25.36 14.60 -0.67
CA ARG A 131 24.07 15.16 -0.25
C ARG A 131 22.97 15.01 -1.31
N LEU A 132 23.33 15.10 -2.59
CA LEU A 132 22.37 15.06 -3.69
C LEU A 132 21.67 13.70 -3.77
N PRO A 133 22.38 12.57 -3.92
CA PRO A 133 21.72 11.26 -3.90
C PRO A 133 21.08 10.94 -2.54
N GLY A 134 21.70 11.36 -1.43
CA GLY A 134 21.09 11.22 -0.10
C GLY A 134 19.72 11.90 0.00
N THR A 135 19.59 13.09 -0.60
CA THR A 135 18.32 13.83 -0.67
C THR A 135 17.28 13.10 -1.52
N PHE A 136 17.66 12.57 -2.68
CA PHE A 136 16.73 11.81 -3.53
C PHE A 136 16.20 10.55 -2.85
N LEU A 137 17.09 9.78 -2.22
CA LEU A 137 16.69 8.56 -1.52
C LEU A 137 15.81 8.86 -0.31
N THR A 138 16.19 9.86 0.50
CA THR A 138 15.40 10.28 1.67
C THR A 138 14.04 10.84 1.23
N GLY A 139 14.00 11.64 0.17
CA GLY A 139 12.77 12.21 -0.38
C GLY A 139 11.81 11.13 -0.89
N GLY A 140 12.32 10.15 -1.64
CA GLY A 140 11.52 9.01 -2.10
C GLY A 140 10.96 8.17 -0.94
N ALA A 141 11.78 7.90 0.08
CA ALA A 141 11.34 7.20 1.29
C ALA A 141 10.28 7.99 2.07
N ALA A 142 10.42 9.32 2.18
CA ALA A 142 9.43 10.18 2.83
C ALA A 142 8.06 10.13 2.14
N VAL A 143 8.02 10.08 0.81
CA VAL A 143 6.76 9.89 0.06
C VAL A 143 6.14 8.53 0.37
N CYS A 144 6.94 7.46 0.39
CA CYS A 144 6.45 6.11 0.72
C CYS A 144 5.85 6.05 2.12
N ILE A 145 6.49 6.69 3.09
CA ILE A 145 6.01 6.83 4.47
C ILE A 145 4.68 7.58 4.52
N ALA A 146 4.58 8.72 3.83
CA ALA A 146 3.34 9.49 3.80
C ALA A 146 2.17 8.67 3.24
N LEU A 147 2.40 7.91 2.16
CA LEU A 147 1.40 7.00 1.59
C LEU A 147 1.03 5.87 2.55
N ALA A 148 2.00 5.29 3.26
CA ALA A 148 1.74 4.24 4.25
C ALA A 148 0.89 4.77 5.43
N LEU A 149 1.22 5.95 5.96
CA LEU A 149 0.44 6.59 7.04
C LEU A 149 -0.97 6.95 6.60
N LEU A 150 -1.12 7.44 5.36
CA LEU A 150 -2.45 7.71 4.77
C LEU A 150 -3.27 6.41 4.67
N GLY A 151 -2.66 5.31 4.26
CA GLY A 151 -3.30 3.99 4.23
C GLY A 151 -3.73 3.50 5.63
N VAL A 152 -2.87 3.65 6.64
CA VAL A 152 -3.20 3.29 8.03
C VAL A 152 -4.40 4.10 8.55
N LYS A 153 -4.37 5.42 8.35
CA LYS A 153 -5.44 6.30 8.80
C LYS A 153 -6.78 5.94 8.14
N ALA A 154 -6.77 5.68 6.84
CA ALA A 154 -7.98 5.29 6.13
C ALA A 154 -8.57 3.97 6.66
N ILE A 155 -7.74 3.01 7.08
CA ILE A 155 -8.23 1.76 7.68
C ILE A 155 -8.91 2.05 9.03
N GLU A 156 -8.34 2.93 9.85
CA GLU A 156 -8.89 3.31 11.16
C GLU A 156 -10.22 4.06 11.04
N ASP A 157 -10.33 4.97 10.07
CA ASP A 157 -11.57 5.72 9.81
C ASP A 157 -12.73 4.76 9.46
N VAL A 158 -12.47 3.72 8.65
CA VAL A 158 -13.49 2.73 8.29
C VAL A 158 -13.90 1.87 9.49
N GLN A 159 -12.96 1.48 10.35
CA GLN A 159 -13.28 0.72 11.55
C GLN A 159 -14.15 1.53 12.51
N THR A 160 -13.86 2.83 12.66
CA THR A 160 -14.61 3.73 13.52
C THR A 160 -16.04 3.96 13.02
N MET A 161 -16.24 4.00 11.70
CA MET A 161 -17.60 4.08 11.12
C MET A 161 -18.39 2.79 11.37
N ALA A 162 -17.77 1.62 11.15
CA ALA A 162 -18.44 0.34 11.36
C ALA A 162 -18.91 0.14 12.82
N SER A 163 -18.14 0.61 13.80
CA SER A 163 -18.51 0.49 15.22
C SER A 163 -19.65 1.41 15.67
N LYS A 164 -20.03 2.41 14.87
CA LYS A 164 -21.15 3.33 15.20
C LYS A 164 -22.50 2.80 14.76
N ASP A 165 -22.51 1.82 13.88
CA ASP A 165 -23.73 1.23 13.32
C ASP A 165 -24.20 -0.01 14.12
N GLU A 166 -23.40 -0.45 15.12
CA GLU A 166 -23.73 -1.51 16.10
C GLU A 166 -24.33 -0.94 17.39
#